data_AF-A0A0C1H6X0-F1
#
_entry.id   AF-A0A0C1H6X0-F1
#
_cell.length_a   1.000
_cell.length_b   1.000
_cell.length_c   1.000
_cell.angle_alpha   90.00
_cell.angle_beta   90.00
_cell.angle_gamma   90.00
#
_symmetry.space_group_name_H-M   'P 1'
#
loop_
_entity.id
_entity.type
_entity.pdbx_description
1 polymer ?
#
loop_
_entity_poly.entity_id
_entity_poly.type
_entity_poly.pdbx_seq_one_letter_code
_entity_poly.pdbx_strand_id
1 'polypeptide(L)'
;MIALALRIGRFPPTGEDLPVSLTTQKVGEDWLWRRNFAGHLTQSRLSYDAGWNCVREQIGGLTIWIRPVWRQDRLGIEVVRMKICGLPCPKALLPQSFSFEWQDAQGRFCFDISARLPWLGSLIRYHGWLTRDHEGSAQP
;
A
#
# COMPACT_ATOMS: atom_id res chain seq x y z
N MET A 1 16.83 -14.36 -3.52
CA MET A 1 16.64 -13.01 -4.13
C MET A 1 15.24 -12.43 -3.90
N ILE A 2 14.15 -13.20 -4.10
CA ILE A 2 12.76 -12.77 -3.78
C ILE A 2 12.56 -12.49 -2.27
N ALA A 3 13.14 -13.33 -1.41
CA ALA A 3 13.05 -13.18 0.04
C ALA A 3 13.62 -11.85 0.59
N LEU A 4 14.62 -11.25 -0.07
CA LEU A 4 15.24 -10.01 0.40
C LEU A 4 14.37 -8.79 0.11
N ALA A 5 13.70 -8.76 -1.05
CA ALA A 5 12.72 -7.73 -1.40
C ALA A 5 11.50 -7.80 -0.47
N LEU A 6 11.03 -9.01 -0.15
CA LEU A 6 9.96 -9.24 0.82
C LEU A 6 10.32 -8.75 2.23
N ARG A 7 11.58 -8.97 2.65
CA ARG A 7 12.07 -8.56 3.98
C ARG A 7 12.32 -7.05 4.10
N ILE A 8 12.80 -6.40 3.03
CA ILE A 8 13.03 -4.94 3.01
C ILE A 8 11.70 -4.17 3.00
N GLY A 9 10.68 -4.66 2.30
CA GLY A 9 9.36 -4.05 2.30
C GLY A 9 8.44 -4.47 3.45
N ARG A 10 8.91 -5.35 4.37
CA ARG A 10 8.11 -6.00 5.42
C ARG A 10 6.79 -6.54 4.87
N PHE A 11 6.76 -7.07 3.66
CA PHE A 11 5.53 -7.58 3.07
C PHE A 11 5.01 -8.76 3.92
N PRO A 12 3.69 -8.88 4.10
CA PRO A 12 3.11 -9.93 4.92
C PRO A 12 3.46 -11.33 4.40
N PRO A 13 3.49 -12.34 5.28
CA PRO A 13 3.67 -13.72 4.86
C PRO A 13 2.58 -14.11 3.85
N THR A 14 2.94 -14.90 2.84
CA THR A 14 1.97 -15.52 1.93
C THR A 14 1.02 -16.39 2.76
N GLY A 15 -0.28 -16.13 2.66
CA GLY A 15 -1.31 -16.91 3.34
C GLY A 15 -2.69 -16.60 2.77
N GLU A 16 -3.60 -17.54 2.93
CA GLU A 16 -5.01 -17.39 2.58
C GLU A 16 -5.80 -17.01 3.84
N ASP A 17 -6.78 -16.13 3.68
CA ASP A 17 -7.73 -15.70 4.72
C ASP A 17 -7.08 -15.24 6.05
N LEU A 18 -5.98 -14.48 5.94
CA LEU A 18 -5.31 -13.92 7.09
C LEU A 18 -6.11 -12.74 7.66
N PRO A 19 -6.35 -12.67 8.98
CA PRO A 19 -6.97 -11.48 9.57
C PRO A 19 -6.07 -10.27 9.38
N VAL A 20 -6.64 -9.21 8.81
CA VAL A 20 -5.96 -7.94 8.57
C VAL A 20 -6.69 -6.82 9.29
N SER A 21 -5.94 -6.03 10.07
CA SER A 21 -6.42 -4.74 10.56
C SER A 21 -5.56 -3.61 10.02
N LEU A 22 -6.21 -2.48 9.70
CA LEU A 22 -5.56 -1.24 9.27
C LEU A 22 -6.00 -0.11 10.19
N THR A 23 -5.04 0.53 10.84
CA THR A 23 -5.24 1.74 11.63
C THR A 23 -4.58 2.91 10.94
N THR A 24 -5.34 3.98 10.72
CA THR A 24 -4.83 5.24 10.12
C THR A 24 -4.89 6.35 11.15
N GLN A 25 -3.77 7.04 11.36
CA GLN A 25 -3.67 8.16 12.30
C GLN A 25 -3.03 9.36 11.59
N LYS A 26 -3.67 10.53 11.68
CA LYS A 26 -3.07 11.79 11.20
C LYS A 26 -2.08 12.33 12.23
N VAL A 27 -0.87 12.71 11.79
CA VAL A 27 0.19 13.29 12.61
C VAL A 27 0.77 14.50 11.88
N GLY A 28 0.30 15.70 12.24
CA GLY A 28 0.59 16.92 11.48
C GLY A 28 0.01 16.84 10.07
N GLU A 29 0.86 17.05 9.07
CA GLU A 29 0.52 16.93 7.64
C GLU A 29 0.59 15.49 7.11
N ASP A 30 1.13 14.57 7.91
CA ASP A 30 1.38 13.19 7.50
C ASP A 30 0.33 12.23 8.08
N TRP A 31 0.27 11.04 7.50
CA TRP A 31 -0.57 9.94 7.96
C TRP A 31 0.30 8.75 8.32
N LEU A 32 0.18 8.27 9.55
CA LEU A 32 0.75 7.01 9.99
C LEU A 32 -0.27 5.90 9.76
N TRP A 33 0.11 4.93 8.95
CA TRP A 33 -0.69 3.74 8.69
C TRP A 33 -0.01 2.56 9.37
N ARG A 34 -0.78 1.79 10.13
CA ARG A 34 -0.32 0.55 10.76
C ARG A 34 -1.22 -0.57 10.29
N ARG A 35 -0.62 -1.62 9.74
CA ARG A 35 -1.34 -2.81 9.28
C ARG A 35 -0.84 -4.02 10.05
N ASN A 36 -1.75 -4.79 10.63
CA ASN A 36 -1.45 -6.05 11.27
C ASN A 36 -1.95 -7.20 10.40
N PHE A 37 -1.05 -8.01 9.86
CA PHE A 37 -1.38 -9.20 9.07
C PHE A 37 -1.12 -10.44 9.92
N ALA A 38 -2.15 -10.94 10.62
CA ALA A 38 -2.05 -12.13 11.48
C ALA A 38 -0.84 -12.11 12.45
N GLY A 39 -0.56 -10.96 13.07
CA GLY A 39 0.57 -10.74 13.98
C GLY A 39 1.78 -10.06 13.33
N HIS A 40 1.85 -9.99 12.00
CA HIS A 40 2.90 -9.28 11.28
C HIS A 40 2.57 -7.80 11.11
N LEU A 41 3.20 -6.96 11.96
CA LEU A 41 3.00 -5.52 11.95
C LEU A 41 3.86 -4.83 10.88
N THR A 42 3.18 -4.09 10.01
CA THR A 42 3.79 -3.16 9.06
C THR A 42 3.35 -1.74 9.40
N GLN A 43 4.25 -0.78 9.25
CA GLN A 43 3.96 0.63 9.46
C GLN A 43 4.47 1.42 8.27
N SER A 44 3.64 2.33 7.77
CA SER A 44 4.03 3.29 6.76
C SER A 44 3.67 4.71 7.16
N ARG A 45 4.43 5.66 6.60
CA ARG A 45 4.16 7.10 6.72
C ARG A 45 3.82 7.64 5.34
N LEU A 46 2.62 8.18 5.21
CA LEU A 46 2.12 8.78 3.98
C LEU A 46 2.15 10.30 4.13
N SER A 47 2.60 10.98 3.09
CA SER A 47 2.67 12.44 3.02
C SER A 47 2.30 12.86 1.61
N TYR A 48 1.61 13.99 1.44
CA TYR A 48 1.33 14.51 0.11
C TYR A 48 2.55 15.26 -0.46
N ASP A 49 2.94 14.94 -1.69
CA ASP A 49 4.02 15.62 -2.41
C ASP A 49 3.40 16.54 -3.48
N ALA A 50 3.26 17.82 -3.13
CA ALA A 50 2.65 18.83 -3.99
C ALA A 50 3.43 19.05 -5.30
N GLY A 51 4.76 18.87 -5.28
CA GLY A 51 5.59 19.05 -6.47
C GLY A 51 5.35 17.99 -7.55
N TRP A 52 4.89 16.80 -7.16
CA TRP A 52 4.61 15.68 -8.06
C TRP A 52 3.13 15.32 -8.18
N ASN A 53 2.26 16.03 -7.45
CA ASN A 53 0.83 15.76 -7.32
C ASN A 53 0.56 14.27 -7.09
N CYS A 54 1.17 13.74 -6.04
CA CYS A 54 1.07 12.33 -5.69
C CYS A 54 1.32 12.13 -4.19
N VAL A 55 0.93 10.96 -3.69
CA VAL A 55 1.16 10.57 -2.29
C VAL A 55 2.51 9.87 -2.22
N ARG A 56 3.35 10.27 -1.27
CA ARG A 56 4.60 9.59 -0.93
C ARG A 56 4.36 8.70 0.27
N GLU A 57 4.52 7.39 0.11
CA GLU A 57 4.44 6.40 1.18
C GLU A 57 5.84 5.85 1.49
N GLN A 58 6.23 5.91 2.76
CA GLN A 58 7.50 5.38 3.27
C GLN A 58 7.22 4.15 4.15
N ILE A 59 7.82 3.01 3.81
CA ILE A 59 7.67 1.74 4.53
C ILE A 59 9.08 1.18 4.80
N GLY A 60 9.60 1.36 6.02
CA GLY A 60 10.97 0.98 6.32
C GLY A 60 11.98 1.64 5.37
N GLY A 61 12.81 0.85 4.70
CA GLY A 61 13.78 1.34 3.70
C GLY A 61 13.17 1.65 2.32
N LEU A 62 11.89 1.33 2.09
CA LEU A 62 11.19 1.55 0.83
C LEU A 62 10.47 2.89 0.85
N THR A 63 10.58 3.67 -0.21
CA THR A 63 9.73 4.85 -0.43
C THR A 63 9.11 4.76 -1.80
N ILE A 64 7.80 4.85 -1.89
CA ILE A 64 7.04 4.86 -3.14
C ILE A 64 6.28 6.17 -3.28
N TRP A 65 6.16 6.64 -4.50
CA TRP A 65 5.23 7.71 -4.85
C TRP A 65 4.10 7.05 -5.64
N ILE A 66 2.88 7.22 -5.14
CA ILE A 66 1.67 6.63 -5.68
C ILE A 66 0.71 7.73 -6.12
N ARG A 67 0.09 7.53 -7.27
CA ARG A 67 -0.95 8.40 -7.80
C ARG A 67 -2.29 7.66 -7.81
N PRO A 68 -3.29 8.14 -7.06
CA PRO A 68 -4.65 7.65 -7.20
C PRO A 68 -5.23 8.10 -8.53
N VAL A 69 -5.79 7.17 -9.31
CA VAL A 69 -6.39 7.40 -10.62
C VAL A 69 -7.72 6.67 -10.67
N TRP A 70 -8.82 7.38 -10.87
CA TRP A 70 -10.13 6.75 -11.08
C TRP A 70 -10.19 6.04 -12.43
N ARG A 71 -10.60 4.76 -12.43
CA ARG A 71 -10.79 3.93 -13.62
C ARG A 71 -12.03 3.05 -13.44
N GLN A 72 -13.05 3.23 -14.29
CA GLN A 72 -14.24 2.36 -14.35
C GLN A 72 -14.86 2.09 -12.97
N ASP A 73 -15.19 3.15 -12.24
CA ASP A 73 -15.75 3.10 -10.88
C ASP A 73 -14.87 2.46 -9.79
N ARG A 74 -13.57 2.33 -10.05
CA ARG A 74 -12.58 1.86 -9.08
C ARG A 74 -11.47 2.89 -8.92
N LEU A 75 -10.94 2.98 -7.71
CA LEU A 75 -9.75 3.77 -7.46
C LEU A 75 -8.52 2.92 -7.79
N GLY A 76 -7.85 3.26 -8.88
CA GLY A 76 -6.57 2.68 -9.27
C GLY A 76 -5.42 3.34 -8.53
N ILE A 77 -4.43 2.56 -8.08
CA ILE A 77 -3.21 3.10 -7.48
C ILE A 77 -2.01 2.82 -8.39
N GLU A 78 -1.42 3.87 -8.94
CA GLU A 78 -0.25 3.78 -9.83
C GLU A 78 1.03 4.16 -9.11
N VAL A 79 2.04 3.28 -9.11
CA VAL A 79 3.38 3.59 -8.62
C VAL A 79 4.15 4.38 -9.68
N VAL A 80 4.40 5.66 -9.42
CA VAL A 80 5.09 6.55 -10.36
C VAL A 80 6.59 6.66 -10.08
N ARG A 81 7.01 6.37 -8.84
CA ARG A 81 8.42 6.41 -8.44
C ARG A 81 8.67 5.49 -7.24
N MET A 82 9.90 5.00 -7.14
CA MET A 82 10.35 4.20 -6.00
C MET A 82 11.79 4.56 -5.62
N LYS A 83 12.10 4.48 -4.32
CA LYS A 83 13.45 4.47 -3.75
C LYS A 83 13.59 3.28 -2.83
N ILE A 84 14.75 2.65 -2.83
CA ILE A 84 15.11 1.57 -1.90
C ILE A 84 16.38 2.00 -1.17
N CYS A 85 16.30 2.06 0.16
CA CYS A 85 17.37 2.52 1.04
C CYS A 85 17.95 3.88 0.62
N GLY A 86 17.09 4.81 0.17
CA GLY A 86 17.48 6.15 -0.29
C GLY A 86 17.94 6.24 -1.75
N LEU A 87 18.24 5.11 -2.41
CA LEU A 87 18.67 5.08 -3.80
C LEU A 87 17.47 5.10 -4.77
N PRO A 88 17.47 5.96 -5.80
CA PRO A 88 16.41 5.98 -6.80
C PRO A 88 16.38 4.67 -7.57
N CYS A 89 15.19 4.07 -7.66
CA CYS A 89 15.00 2.88 -8.46
C CYS A 89 14.90 3.25 -9.95
N PRO A 90 15.67 2.63 -10.85
CA PRO A 90 15.53 2.81 -12.29
C PRO A 90 14.10 2.50 -12.75
N LYS A 91 13.59 3.22 -13.76
CA LYS A 91 12.23 2.99 -14.29
C LYS A 91 11.98 1.55 -14.73
N ALA A 92 13.02 0.88 -15.25
CA ALA A 92 12.94 -0.54 -15.65
C ALA A 92 12.66 -1.48 -14.47
N LEU A 93 12.96 -1.08 -13.24
CA LEU A 93 12.75 -1.85 -12.01
C LEU A 93 11.55 -1.34 -11.20
N LEU A 94 10.79 -0.38 -11.72
CA LEU A 94 9.57 0.04 -11.07
C LEU A 94 8.54 -1.09 -11.14
N PRO A 95 7.94 -1.48 -10.02
CA PRO A 95 6.86 -2.43 -10.04
C PRO A 95 5.67 -1.80 -10.76
N GLN A 96 5.12 -2.52 -11.72
CA GLN A 96 3.83 -2.19 -12.29
C GLN A 96 2.77 -2.63 -11.27
N SER A 97 2.16 -1.66 -10.59
CA SER A 97 1.03 -1.92 -9.71
C SER A 97 -0.26 -2.00 -10.53
N PHE A 98 -1.01 -3.07 -10.32
CA PHE A 98 -2.41 -3.16 -10.69
C PHE A 98 -3.15 -3.31 -9.37
N SER A 99 -3.48 -2.16 -8.80
CA SER A 99 -4.15 -2.05 -7.51
C SER A 99 -5.47 -1.35 -7.73
N PHE A 100 -6.56 -1.99 -7.32
CA PHE A 100 -7.92 -1.46 -7.38
C PHE A 100 -8.54 -1.47 -6.00
N GLU A 101 -9.14 -0.36 -5.62
CA GLU A 101 -9.92 -0.22 -4.40
C GLU A 101 -11.35 0.18 -4.78
N TRP A 102 -12.34 -0.47 -4.15
CA TRP A 102 -13.75 -0.18 -4.39
C TRP A 102 -14.58 -0.48 -3.15
N GLN A 103 -15.81 0.02 -3.14
CA GLN A 103 -16.80 -0.32 -2.12
C GLN A 103 -17.79 -1.32 -2.70
N ASP A 104 -18.07 -2.42 -1.99
CA ASP A 104 -19.09 -3.38 -2.42
C ASP A 104 -20.51 -2.94 -2.00
N ALA A 105 -21.51 -3.71 -2.44
CA ALA A 105 -22.91 -3.45 -2.12
C ALA A 105 -23.23 -3.58 -0.62
N GLN A 106 -22.36 -4.20 0.17
CA GLN A 106 -22.47 -4.33 1.63
C GLN A 106 -21.73 -3.21 2.38
N GLY A 107 -21.11 -2.26 1.67
CA GLY A 107 -20.38 -1.14 2.26
C GLY A 107 -18.97 -1.50 2.75
N ARG A 108 -18.44 -2.67 2.37
CA ARG A 108 -17.09 -3.09 2.72
C ARG A 108 -16.08 -2.43 1.79
N PHE A 109 -14.92 -2.08 2.33
CA PHE A 109 -13.80 -1.58 1.55
C PHE A 109 -13.05 -2.78 0.95
N CYS A 110 -13.24 -3.03 -0.34
CA CYS A 110 -12.58 -4.10 -1.07
C CYS A 110 -11.30 -3.60 -1.73
N PHE A 111 -10.28 -4.45 -1.74
CA PHE A 111 -9.01 -4.16 -2.40
C PHE A 111 -8.53 -5.40 -3.16
N ASP A 112 -7.98 -5.17 -4.36
CA ASP A 112 -7.19 -6.14 -5.12
C ASP A 112 -5.89 -5.43 -5.48
N ILE A 113 -4.81 -5.80 -4.80
CA ILE A 113 -3.51 -5.18 -4.93
C ILE A 113 -2.56 -6.21 -5.48
N SER A 114 -2.02 -5.92 -6.65
CA SER A 114 -0.95 -6.71 -7.25
C SER A 114 0.17 -5.79 -7.68
N ALA A 115 1.41 -6.26 -7.49
CA ALA A 115 2.58 -5.59 -8.00
C ALA A 115 3.46 -6.61 -8.71
N ARG A 116 3.89 -6.29 -9.93
CA ARG A 116 4.80 -7.13 -10.71
C ARG A 116 6.05 -6.34 -11.11
N LEU A 117 7.21 -6.97 -11.06
CA LEU A 117 8.40 -6.42 -11.70
C LEU A 117 8.44 -6.85 -13.17
N PRO A 118 8.83 -5.95 -14.10
CA PRO A 118 8.85 -6.28 -15.53
C PRO A 118 9.69 -7.51 -15.88
N TRP A 119 10.77 -7.77 -15.13
CA TRP A 119 11.75 -8.82 -15.39
C TRP A 119 11.66 -10.01 -14.42
N LEU A 120 11.05 -9.80 -13.26
CA LEU A 120 11.06 -10.76 -12.14
C LEU A 120 9.69 -11.42 -11.90
N GLY A 121 8.65 -11.00 -12.61
CA GLY A 121 7.29 -11.51 -12.43
C GLY A 121 6.55 -10.89 -11.24
N SER A 122 5.52 -11.58 -10.74
CA SER A 122 4.68 -11.11 -9.64
C SER A 122 5.48 -11.00 -8.34
N LEU A 123 5.52 -9.81 -7.74
CA LEU A 123 6.13 -9.60 -6.42
C LEU A 123 5.15 -9.92 -5.30
N ILE A 124 3.96 -9.35 -5.40
CA ILE A 124 2.90 -9.45 -4.41
C ILE A 124 1.56 -9.50 -5.12
N ARG A 125 0.65 -10.28 -4.56
CA ARG A 125 -0.76 -10.23 -4.91
C ARG A 125 -1.56 -10.54 -3.66
N TYR A 126 -2.46 -9.65 -3.30
CA TYR A 126 -3.41 -9.87 -2.23
C TYR A 126 -4.71 -9.20 -2.60
N HIS A 127 -5.80 -9.89 -2.32
CA HIS A 127 -7.15 -9.39 -2.44
C HIS A 127 -7.86 -9.62 -1.11
N GLY A 128 -8.83 -8.78 -0.81
CA GLY A 128 -9.57 -8.90 0.42
C GLY A 128 -10.55 -7.76 0.59
N TRP A 129 -11.10 -7.69 1.79
CA TRP A 129 -12.03 -6.65 2.17
C TRP A 129 -11.80 -6.29 3.64
N LEU A 130 -12.10 -5.04 3.97
CA LEU A 130 -12.11 -4.51 5.32
C LEU A 130 -13.50 -3.98 5.64
N THR A 131 -13.97 -4.29 6.84
CA THR A 131 -15.09 -3.58 7.46
C THR A 131 -14.52 -2.51 8.39
N ARG A 132 -15.18 -1.36 8.48
CA ARG A 132 -14.84 -0.38 9.52
C ARG A 132 -15.10 -1.00 10.87
N ASP A 133 -14.06 -1.09 11.68
CA ASP A 133 -14.22 -1.38 13.10
C ASP A 133 -14.82 -0.12 13.75
N HIS A 134 -15.99 -0.23 14.36
CA HIS A 134 -16.69 0.89 15.00
C HIS A 134 -15.99 1.22 16.33
N GLU A 135 -14.79 1.80 16.29
CA GLU A 135 -14.26 2.56 17.43
C GLU A 135 -14.44 4.04 17.14
N GLY A 136 -15.53 4.58 17.68
CA GLY A 136 -15.83 6.00 17.65
C GLY A 136 -14.81 6.80 18.44
N SER A 137 -14.14 7.72 17.77
CA SER A 137 -13.81 9.06 18.27
C SER A 137 -13.00 9.80 17.20
N ALA A 138 -13.72 10.31 16.19
CA ALA A 138 -13.36 11.62 15.67
C ALA A 138 -13.55 12.58 16.84
N GLN A 139 -12.49 12.83 17.61
CA GLN A 139 -12.52 13.87 18.61
C GLN A 139 -12.29 15.21 17.88
N PRO A 140 -13.22 16.16 18.01
CA PRO A 140 -13.21 17.43 17.28
C PRO A 140 -12.05 18.34 17.66
#